data_AF-A0A1F7BVR0-F1
#
_entry.id   AF-A0A1F7BVR0-F1
#
_cell.length_a   1.000
_cell.length_b   1.000
_cell.length_c   1.000
_cell.angle_alpha   90.00
_cell.angle_beta   90.00
_cell.angle_gamma   90.00
#
_symmetry.space_group_name_H-M   'P 1'
#
loop_
_entity.id
_entity.type
_entity.pdbx_description
1 polymer ?
#
loop_
_entity_poly.entity_id
_entity_poly.type
_entity_poly.pdbx_seq_one_letter_code
_entity_poly.pdbx_strand_id
1 'polypeptide(L)'
;MKYKIEFADSFYPKELKRMPSDIRDSIKDAIATKLASAPDTFGKPLRYALKGRRRLRVGDYRVIYFTRKTTVIILDIAHRSKVYR
;
A
#
# COMPACT_ATOMS: atom_id res chain seq x y z
N MET A 1 11.42 0.42 -15.93
CA MET A 1 9.95 0.29 -16.09
C MET A 1 9.28 0.94 -14.90
N LYS A 2 8.32 1.85 -15.09
CA LYS A 2 7.52 2.42 -13.99
C LYS A 2 6.20 1.63 -13.90
N TYR A 3 5.85 1.16 -12.72
CA TYR A 3 4.56 0.54 -12.48
C TYR A 3 3.46 1.61 -12.45
N LYS A 4 2.30 1.32 -13.04
CA LYS A 4 1.10 2.14 -12.89
C LYS A 4 0.51 1.90 -11.51
N ILE A 5 0.12 2.96 -10.80
CA ILE A 5 -0.56 2.84 -9.51
C ILE A 5 -2.06 3.02 -9.72
N GLU A 6 -2.85 2.08 -9.21
CA GLU A 6 -4.30 2.13 -9.18
C GLU A 6 -4.79 1.86 -7.74
N PHE A 7 -5.97 2.36 -7.41
CA PHE A 7 -6.65 2.06 -6.15
C PHE A 7 -7.82 1.13 -6.47
N ALA A 8 -8.04 0.11 -5.65
CA ALA A 8 -9.20 -0.77 -5.80
C ALA A 8 -10.50 0.00 -5.58
N ASP A 9 -11.60 -0.43 -6.20
CA ASP A 9 -12.92 0.20 -5.98
C ASP A 9 -13.38 0.09 -4.51
N SER A 10 -12.95 -0.98 -3.83
CA SER A 10 -13.18 -1.18 -2.39
C SER A 10 -12.30 -0.32 -1.50
N PHE A 11 -11.39 0.48 -2.07
CA PHE A 11 -10.49 1.33 -1.30
C PHE A 11 -11.29 2.45 -0.64
N TYR A 12 -11.21 2.54 0.69
CA TYR A 12 -11.91 3.56 1.46
C TYR A 12 -11.00 4.76 1.74
N PRO A 13 -11.07 5.86 0.95
CA PRO A 13 -10.21 7.03 1.13
C PRO A 13 -10.51 7.81 2.42
N LYS A 14 -11.56 7.47 3.16
CA LYS A 14 -11.91 8.11 4.44
C LYS A 14 -10.79 7.97 5.48
N GLU A 15 -10.04 6.87 5.48
CA GLU A 15 -8.90 6.72 6.40
C GLU A 15 -7.76 7.66 6.02
N LEU A 16 -7.43 7.78 4.73
CA LEU A 16 -6.46 8.74 4.20
C LEU A 16 -6.81 10.20 4.50
N LYS A 17 -8.11 10.54 4.51
CA LYS A 17 -8.57 11.90 4.85
C LYS A 17 -8.45 12.20 6.34
N ARG A 18 -8.57 11.19 7.20
CA ARG A 18 -8.43 11.32 8.66
C ARG A 18 -6.98 11.31 9.13
N MET A 19 -6.05 10.91 8.27
CA MET A 19 -4.62 10.97 8.57
C MET A 19 -4.10 12.42 8.60
N PRO A 20 -3.11 12.70 9.47
CA PRO A 20 -2.31 13.91 9.37
C PRO A 20 -1.70 14.06 7.96
N SER A 21 -1.54 15.30 7.49
CA SER A 21 -0.96 15.64 6.18
C SER A 21 0.38 14.95 5.96
N ASP A 22 1.26 15.01 6.96
CA ASP A 22 2.66 14.59 6.85
C ASP A 22 2.77 13.08 6.62
N ILE A 23 1.88 12.32 7.27
CA ILE A 23 1.76 10.88 7.09
C ILE A 23 1.23 10.56 5.69
N ARG A 24 0.20 11.29 5.25
CA ARG A 24 -0.38 11.09 3.92
C ARG A 24 0.65 11.36 2.82
N ASP A 25 1.46 12.39 2.98
CA ASP A 25 2.50 12.73 2.01
C ASP A 25 3.64 11.72 2.05
N SER A 26 4.07 11.27 3.25
CA SER A 26 5.01 10.15 3.39
C SER A 26 4.53 8.86 2.70
N ILE A 27 3.22 8.58 2.74
CA ILE A 27 2.61 7.43 2.08
C ILE A 27 2.62 7.60 0.56
N LYS A 28 2.24 8.78 0.06
CA LYS A 28 2.29 9.09 -1.39
C LYS A 28 3.70 8.96 -1.92
N ASP A 29 4.68 9.51 -1.21
CA ASP A 29 6.09 9.43 -1.58
C ASP A 29 6.58 7.99 -1.58
N ALA A 30 6.23 7.20 -0.56
CA ALA A 30 6.57 5.79 -0.52
C ALA A 30 5.95 5.00 -1.69
N ILE A 31 4.71 5.31 -2.08
CA ILE A 31 4.07 4.69 -3.25
C ILE A 31 4.80 5.08 -4.54
N ALA A 32 5.06 6.37 -4.74
CA ALA A 32 5.69 6.89 -5.95
C ALA A 32 7.16 6.47 -6.10
N THR A 33 7.92 6.39 -5.00
CA THR A 33 9.35 6.06 -5.03
C THR A 33 9.60 4.57 -4.96
N LYS A 34 8.83 3.81 -4.16
CA LYS A 34 9.07 2.38 -3.92
C LYS A 34 8.18 1.49 -4.78
N LEU A 35 6.86 1.73 -4.78
CA LEU A 35 5.95 0.84 -5.50
C LEU A 35 5.98 1.09 -7.01
N ALA A 36 6.19 2.31 -7.45
CA ALA A 36 6.34 2.59 -8.88
C ALA A 36 7.67 2.07 -9.46
N SER A 37 8.70 1.83 -8.63
CA SER A 37 10.02 1.37 -9.05
C SER A 37 10.19 -0.14 -8.96
N ALA A 38 9.95 -0.72 -7.78
CA ALA A 38 10.19 -2.14 -7.51
C ALA A 38 9.24 -2.65 -6.40
N PRO A 39 7.94 -2.82 -6.69
CA PRO A 39 6.95 -3.21 -5.69
C PRO A 39 7.30 -4.56 -5.05
N ASP A 40 7.79 -5.52 -5.83
CA ASP A 40 8.15 -6.83 -5.29
C ASP A 40 9.35 -6.80 -4.33
N THR A 41 10.27 -5.86 -4.51
CA THR A 41 11.43 -5.68 -3.64
C THR A 41 11.06 -5.00 -2.32
N PHE A 42 10.26 -3.94 -2.38
CA PHE A 42 9.91 -3.15 -1.19
C PHE A 42 8.74 -3.71 -0.39
N GLY A 43 7.87 -4.53 -1.01
CA GLY A 43 6.76 -5.19 -0.34
C GLY A 43 7.10 -6.55 0.22
N LYS A 44 6.73 -6.79 1.49
CA LYS A 44 6.75 -8.14 2.06
C LYS A 44 5.50 -8.92 1.65
N PRO A 45 5.63 -10.16 1.14
CA PRO A 45 4.47 -10.96 0.78
C PRO A 45 3.65 -11.33 2.02
N LEU A 46 2.34 -11.31 1.88
CA LEU A 46 1.41 -11.83 2.88
C LEU A 46 1.20 -13.33 2.68
N ARG A 47 0.81 -14.03 3.75
CA ARG A 47 0.69 -15.50 3.77
C ARG A 47 -0.78 -15.92 3.86
N TYR A 48 -1.03 -17.23 3.72
CA TYR A 48 -2.33 -17.88 3.90
C TYR A 48 -3.42 -17.28 2.97
N ALA A 49 -4.58 -16.92 3.51
CA ALA A 49 -5.70 -16.34 2.78
C ALA A 49 -5.35 -15.03 2.03
N LEU A 50 -4.23 -14.40 2.37
CA LEU A 50 -3.75 -13.17 1.73
C LEU A 50 -2.60 -13.41 0.74
N LYS A 51 -2.34 -14.67 0.36
CA LYS A 51 -1.34 -15.04 -0.64
C LYS A 51 -1.61 -14.30 -1.96
N GLY A 52 -0.54 -13.76 -2.56
CA GLY A 52 -0.61 -12.91 -3.76
C GLY A 52 -0.72 -11.41 -3.46
N ARG A 53 -0.97 -11.03 -2.20
CA ARG A 53 -0.89 -9.65 -1.73
C ARG A 53 0.45 -9.38 -1.04
N ARG A 54 0.84 -8.12 -1.02
CA ARG A 54 2.05 -7.61 -0.37
C ARG A 54 1.72 -6.46 0.56
N ARG A 55 2.57 -6.26 1.55
CA ARG A 55 2.51 -5.11 2.47
C ARG A 55 3.77 -4.26 2.34
N LEU A 56 3.59 -2.95 2.22
CA LEU A 56 4.64 -1.96 2.40
C LEU A 56 4.46 -1.28 3.76
N ARG A 57 5.55 -1.16 4.53
CA ARG A 57 5.56 -0.41 5.79
C ARG A 57 5.94 1.04 5.51
N VAL A 58 5.12 1.98 5.99
CA VAL A 58 5.40 3.42 5.96
C VAL A 58 5.15 3.96 7.37
N GLY A 59 6.22 4.09 8.16
CA GLY A 59 6.12 4.40 9.59
C GLY A 59 5.24 3.38 10.34
N ASP A 60 4.16 3.87 10.95
CA ASP A 60 3.14 3.07 11.63
C ASP A 60 2.03 2.56 10.73
N TYR A 61 2.00 2.96 9.46
CA TYR A 61 0.99 2.54 8.50
C TYR A 61 1.48 1.38 7.62
N ARG A 62 0.54 0.56 7.17
CA ARG A 62 0.75 -0.53 6.21
C ARG A 62 -0.10 -0.27 4.99
N VAL A 63 0.55 -0.22 3.83
CA VAL A 63 -0.11 -0.20 2.52
C VAL A 63 -0.20 -1.65 2.04
N ILE A 64 -1.42 -2.15 1.88
CA ILE A 64 -1.70 -3.49 1.34
C ILE A 64 -2.01 -3.32 -0.14
N TYR A 65 -1.34 -4.11 -0.97
CA TYR A 65 -1.51 -4.04 -2.42
C TYR A 65 -1.24 -5.41 -3.06
N PHE A 66 -1.53 -5.52 -4.35
CA PHE A 66 -1.01 -6.60 -5.18
C PHE A 66 -0.55 -6.04 -6.51
N THR A 67 0.28 -6.81 -7.21
CA THR A 67 0.82 -6.42 -8.52
C THR A 67 0.17 -7.29 -9.59
N ARG A 68 -0.31 -6.67 -10.68
CA ARG A 68 -0.84 -7.35 -11.87
C ARG A 68 -0.09 -6.84 -13.09
N LYS A 69 0.76 -7.68 -13.68
CA LYS A 69 1.67 -7.30 -14.77
C LYS A 69 2.49 -6.07 -14.40
N THR A 70 2.15 -4.89 -14.92
CA THR A 70 2.82 -3.60 -14.70
C THR A 70 1.99 -2.63 -13.86
N THR A 71 0.90 -3.09 -13.25
CA THR A 71 0.02 -2.26 -12.41
C THR A 71 0.09 -2.73 -10.96
N VAL A 72 0.31 -1.79 -10.04
CA VAL A 72 0.19 -2.00 -8.60
C VAL A 72 -1.19 -1.50 -8.18
N ILE A 73 -1.97 -2.38 -7.58
CA ILE A 73 -3.34 -2.08 -7.12
C ILE A 73 -3.32 -2.01 -5.60
N ILE A 74 -3.53 -0.81 -5.07
CA ILE A 74 -3.63 -0.54 -3.64
C ILE A 74 -5.01 -0.96 -3.15
N LEU A 75 -5.03 -1.90 -2.22
CA LEU A 75 -6.23 -2.46 -1.62
C LEU A 75 -6.66 -1.68 -0.39
N ASP A 76 -5.70 -1.35 0.47
CA ASP A 76 -5.98 -0.71 1.75
C ASP A 76 -4.73 0.00 2.31
N ILE A 77 -4.95 0.99 3.18
CA ILE A 77 -3.92 1.69 3.93
C ILE A 77 -4.38 1.83 5.37
N ALA A 78 -3.80 1.03 6.25
CA ALA A 78 -4.26 0.92 7.63
C ALA A 78 -3.12 1.17 8.64
N HIS A 79 -3.48 1.78 9.78
CA HIS A 79 -2.55 1.93 10.91
C HIS A 79 -2.24 0.58 11.55
N ARG A 80 -1.05 0.41 12.12
CA ARG A 80 -0.61 -0.86 12.76
C ARG A 80 -1.59 -1.40 13.79
N SER A 81 -2.27 -0.51 14.52
CA SER A 81 -3.23 -0.89 15.56
C SER A 81 -4.52 -1.49 15.01
N LYS A 82 -4.89 -1.16 13.76
CA LYS A 82 -6.07 -1.75 13.09
C LYS A 82 -5.76 -3.09 12.42
N VAL A 83 -4.52 -3.32 12.01
CA VAL A 83 -4.13 -4.52 11.25
C VAL A 83 -3.96 -5.77 12.13
N TYR A 84 -3.78 -5.61 13.45
CA TYR A 84 -3.60 -6.72 14.39
C TYR A 84 -4.78 -6.90 15.36
N ARG A 85 -5.97 -6.45 14.98
CA ARG A 85 -7.20 -6.84 15.66
C ARG A 85 -7.77 -8.11 15.06
#